data_AF-A0A6A5V9Y2-F1
#
_entry.id   AF-A0A6A5V9Y2-F1
#
_cell.length_a   1.000
_cell.length_b   1.000
_cell.length_c   1.000
_cell.angle_alpha   90.00
_cell.angle_beta   90.00
_cell.angle_gamma   90.00
#
_symmetry.space_group_name_H-M   'P 1'
#
loop_
_entity.id
_entity.type
_entity.pdbx_description
1 polymer ?
#
loop_
_entity_poly.entity_id
_entity_poly.type
_entity_poly.pdbx_seq_one_letter_code
_entity_poly.pdbx_strand_id
1 'polypeptide(L)'
;MDTHHRGRRLTIKRVSPVVVLTARSWTMVEDAEGGDTERLEMCLHKSRHGEDILEYAKSFMIKEPYYTLTEEGEATIRIDHPSDLISLSDALAGKTFSSTAAAEKFATACKSDGNAELKNNDLAAAHERYTDGLTVARQDIVSKSNPDLARDIARNRAYVNLLLNHFDEAISDAKASLIGRDDQKSKDLDSKAYYRAGSAAYGLGKYDDAKAYFEAQLKLSPNDKDASTCLKRIEVRMRELQTGSYNWKKLRAGLSRARPHVDAASFVSNIKVEDSAGRGRGMFVTRDIPAREVVMCDKAFSVVWGHDKEALTAMTYDVRDDRIRVQPVGLSKATVQKLLGNSSQIARVMDLFGDYEGDGQNIFHNEDGPIVDTFRIHDIVSRNGFGLGNQYGEEGARNASTGLCTWAAYINHSCIANTTKDFVGDLMVLRASRALNAGEEVFISYDESSDYEARQAALKTTWGFECNCPLCAAEKVDDASVRKKRAELATQAEEFVSSEHWANAKRLKIASAQRLATAIDATYDDERYKDIPRLAARPIQEWLTKASAKR
;
A
#
# COMPACT_ATOMS: atom_id res chain seq x y z
N MET A 1 19.88 -17.81 -22.12
CA MET A 1 19.89 -18.70 -20.95
C MET A 1 18.85 -18.13 -20.00
N ASP A 2 17.75 -18.84 -19.81
CA ASP A 2 16.58 -18.38 -19.05
C ASP A 2 15.93 -19.66 -18.49
N THR A 3 16.35 -20.06 -17.29
CA THR A 3 16.00 -21.37 -16.72
C THR A 3 15.55 -21.21 -15.28
N HIS A 4 14.30 -21.61 -15.02
CA HIS A 4 13.71 -21.58 -13.68
C HIS A 4 13.67 -23.00 -13.10
N HIS A 5 14.44 -23.24 -12.04
CA HIS A 5 14.55 -24.55 -11.40
C HIS A 5 13.41 -24.77 -10.38
N ARG A 6 12.16 -24.79 -10.86
CA ARG A 6 10.95 -24.94 -10.01
C ARG A 6 11.00 -26.19 -9.13
N GLY A 7 10.50 -26.07 -7.89
CA GLY A 7 10.54 -27.14 -6.89
C GLY A 7 11.94 -27.56 -6.40
N ARG A 8 13.02 -26.86 -6.82
CA ARG A 8 14.37 -27.08 -6.32
C ARG A 8 14.74 -26.03 -5.28
N ARG A 9 15.73 -26.35 -4.45
CA ARG A 9 16.34 -25.45 -3.47
C ARG A 9 17.85 -25.48 -3.67
N LEU A 10 18.52 -24.33 -3.52
CA LEU A 10 19.97 -24.20 -3.61
C LEU A 10 20.49 -23.47 -2.37
N THR A 11 21.40 -24.12 -1.64
CA THR A 11 22.10 -23.49 -0.52
C THR A 11 23.39 -22.89 -1.01
N ILE A 12 23.60 -21.61 -0.71
CA ILE A 12 24.74 -20.82 -1.16
C ILE A 12 25.36 -20.03 -0.02
N LYS A 13 26.62 -19.63 -0.21
CA LYS A 13 27.36 -18.77 0.70
C LYS A 13 27.99 -17.61 -0.05
N ARG A 14 27.80 -16.40 0.49
CA ARG A 14 28.44 -15.16 0.01
C ARG A 14 29.96 -15.23 0.21
N VAL A 15 30.70 -14.94 -0.86
CA VAL A 15 32.18 -14.94 -0.87
C VAL A 15 32.79 -13.58 -1.24
N SER A 16 31.97 -12.57 -1.54
CA SER A 16 32.41 -11.20 -1.77
C SER A 16 31.61 -10.17 -0.98
N PRO A 17 32.06 -8.89 -0.90
CA PRO A 17 31.20 -7.78 -0.47
C PRO A 17 29.94 -7.68 -1.33
N VAL A 18 28.89 -7.02 -0.81
CA VAL A 18 27.69 -6.71 -1.60
C VAL A 18 27.88 -5.38 -2.30
N VAL A 19 27.50 -5.35 -3.57
CA VAL A 19 27.36 -4.11 -4.34
C VAL A 19 25.91 -3.67 -4.27
N VAL A 20 25.67 -2.55 -3.58
CA VAL A 20 24.33 -1.99 -3.37
C VAL A 20 24.05 -0.88 -4.37
N LEU A 21 23.04 -1.06 -5.22
CA LEU A 21 22.54 -0.06 -6.18
C LEU A 21 21.11 0.35 -5.83
N THR A 22 20.57 1.38 -6.47
CA THR A 22 19.21 1.88 -6.16
C THR A 22 18.12 0.84 -6.38
N ALA A 23 18.18 0.11 -7.50
CA ALA A 23 17.14 -0.83 -7.93
C ALA A 23 17.54 -2.30 -7.79
N ARG A 24 18.77 -2.61 -7.36
CA ARG A 24 19.26 -3.99 -7.19
C ARG A 24 20.45 -4.04 -6.24
N SER A 25 20.72 -5.21 -5.68
CA SER A 25 21.98 -5.51 -5.00
C SER A 25 22.51 -6.83 -5.53
N TRP A 26 23.82 -6.99 -5.58
CA TRP A 26 24.42 -8.24 -6.03
C TRP A 26 25.71 -8.56 -5.28
N THR A 27 26.07 -9.84 -5.28
CA THR A 27 27.28 -10.37 -4.66
C THR A 27 27.71 -11.68 -5.34
N MET A 28 28.94 -12.12 -5.09
CA MET A 28 29.41 -13.43 -5.56
C MET A 28 29.11 -14.49 -4.50
N VAL A 29 28.65 -15.64 -4.96
CA VAL A 29 28.25 -16.77 -4.11
C VAL A 29 28.85 -18.07 -4.60
N GLU A 30 29.09 -18.99 -3.68
CA GLU A 30 29.47 -20.37 -3.95
C GLU A 30 28.42 -21.31 -3.36
N ASP A 31 28.34 -22.53 -3.88
CA ASP A 31 27.53 -23.59 -3.29
C ASP A 31 28.15 -24.11 -1.97
N ALA A 32 27.49 -25.10 -1.36
CA ALA A 32 27.96 -25.66 -0.09
C ALA A 32 29.24 -26.53 -0.23
N GLU A 33 29.53 -27.05 -1.42
CA GLU A 33 30.69 -27.91 -1.69
C GLU A 33 31.93 -27.09 -2.08
N GLY A 34 31.72 -25.86 -2.54
CA GLY A 34 32.74 -24.95 -3.03
C GLY A 34 33.22 -25.32 -4.43
N GLY A 35 33.67 -24.33 -5.21
CA GLY A 35 34.33 -24.56 -6.50
C GLY A 35 33.87 -23.63 -7.60
N ASP A 36 32.55 -23.50 -7.78
CA ASP A 36 31.97 -22.62 -8.79
C ASP A 36 31.42 -21.35 -8.14
N THR A 37 31.90 -20.20 -8.62
CA THR A 37 31.49 -18.88 -8.12
C THR A 37 30.54 -18.24 -9.12
N GLU A 38 29.32 -17.94 -8.68
CA GLU A 38 28.28 -17.35 -9.52
C GLU A 38 27.80 -16.01 -8.93
N ARG A 39 27.25 -15.15 -9.80
CA ARG A 39 26.66 -13.87 -9.36
C ARG A 39 25.24 -14.13 -8.84
N LEU A 40 24.97 -13.68 -7.62
CA LEU A 40 23.61 -13.56 -7.07
C LEU A 40 23.15 -12.11 -7.15
N GLU A 41 21.99 -11.87 -7.74
CA GLU A 41 21.40 -10.54 -7.88
C GLU A 41 19.98 -10.52 -7.30
N MET A 42 19.68 -9.54 -6.47
CA MET A 42 18.34 -9.31 -5.92
C MET A 42 17.77 -8.00 -6.45
N CYS A 43 16.63 -8.10 -7.13
CA CYS A 43 15.99 -7.00 -7.84
C CYS A 43 14.94 -6.30 -6.97
N LEU A 44 15.06 -4.98 -6.86
CA LEU A 44 14.15 -4.00 -6.27
C LEU A 44 13.77 -4.17 -4.78
N HIS A 45 13.29 -5.34 -4.38
CA HIS A 45 12.83 -5.70 -3.04
C HIS A 45 13.97 -6.21 -2.14
N LYS A 46 15.15 -5.65 -2.35
CA LYS A 46 16.44 -6.09 -1.80
C LYS A 46 16.67 -5.79 -0.32
N SER A 47 15.69 -5.18 0.35
CA SER A 47 15.82 -4.75 1.74
C SER A 47 14.74 -5.34 2.61
N ARG A 48 15.10 -5.67 3.85
CA ARG A 48 14.18 -6.13 4.90
C ARG A 48 14.60 -5.46 6.20
N HIS A 49 13.63 -4.96 6.98
CA HIS A 49 13.90 -4.22 8.23
C HIS A 49 14.81 -2.99 8.08
N GLY A 50 14.88 -2.39 6.89
CA GLY A 50 15.72 -1.22 6.62
C GLY A 50 17.16 -1.53 6.21
N GLU A 51 17.53 -2.80 6.12
CA GLU A 51 18.86 -3.26 5.72
C GLU A 51 18.82 -4.05 4.42
N ASP A 52 19.93 -4.10 3.69
CA ASP A 52 20.06 -4.95 2.50
C ASP A 52 20.16 -6.43 2.90
N ILE A 53 19.30 -7.27 2.31
CA ILE A 53 19.20 -8.69 2.68
C ILE A 53 20.52 -9.42 2.41
N LEU A 54 21.26 -9.04 1.36
CA LEU A 54 22.52 -9.68 1.01
C LEU A 54 23.66 -9.29 1.96
N GLU A 55 23.57 -8.13 2.62
CA GLU A 55 24.58 -7.72 3.62
C GLU A 55 24.34 -8.38 4.97
N TYR A 56 23.07 -8.54 5.30
CA TYR A 56 22.60 -9.04 6.58
C TYR A 56 23.05 -10.47 6.89
N ALA A 57 23.06 -11.36 5.89
CA ALA A 57 23.47 -12.76 6.05
C ALA A 57 24.63 -13.14 5.12
N LYS A 58 25.31 -14.24 5.45
CA LYS A 58 26.35 -14.83 4.59
C LYS A 58 25.89 -16.11 3.92
N SER A 59 24.96 -16.82 4.52
CA SER A 59 24.46 -18.09 4.00
C SER A 59 22.98 -17.93 3.63
N PHE A 60 22.58 -18.44 2.47
CA PHE A 60 21.22 -18.33 1.99
C PHE A 60 20.73 -19.66 1.42
N MET A 61 19.41 -19.86 1.47
CA MET A 61 18.72 -20.87 0.70
C MET A 61 17.84 -20.18 -0.32
N ILE A 62 18.09 -20.44 -1.60
CA ILE A 62 17.29 -19.97 -2.72
C ILE A 62 16.25 -21.03 -3.03
N LYS A 63 14.99 -20.62 -3.05
CA LYS A 63 13.87 -21.42 -3.55
C LYS A 63 13.71 -21.17 -5.03
N GLU A 64 13.43 -22.24 -5.76
CA GLU A 64 13.21 -22.22 -7.20
C GLU A 64 14.24 -21.36 -7.99
N PRO A 65 15.55 -21.63 -7.87
CA PRO A 65 16.59 -20.75 -8.41
C PRO A 65 16.33 -20.39 -9.88
N TYR A 66 16.40 -19.09 -10.17
CA TYR A 66 16.24 -18.57 -11.52
C TYR A 66 17.61 -18.16 -12.08
N TYR A 67 18.07 -18.88 -13.10
CA TYR A 67 19.35 -18.64 -13.77
C TYR A 67 19.12 -17.94 -15.10
N THR A 68 19.70 -16.76 -15.24
CA THR A 68 19.48 -15.85 -16.38
C THR A 68 20.74 -15.07 -16.72
N LEU A 69 20.64 -14.12 -17.65
CA LEU A 69 21.74 -13.24 -18.03
C LEU A 69 21.51 -11.81 -17.52
N THR A 70 22.61 -11.13 -17.19
CA THR A 70 22.64 -9.68 -16.95
C THR A 70 22.43 -8.92 -18.26
N GLU A 71 22.25 -7.60 -18.19
CA GLU A 71 22.19 -6.71 -19.36
C GLU A 71 23.47 -6.77 -20.21
N GLU A 72 24.60 -7.14 -19.60
CA GLU A 72 25.91 -7.30 -20.23
C GLU A 72 26.12 -8.71 -20.81
N GLY A 73 25.13 -9.62 -20.64
CA GLY A 73 25.18 -10.99 -21.13
C GLY A 73 25.92 -11.98 -20.22
N GLU A 74 26.22 -11.59 -18.98
CA GLU A 74 26.88 -12.43 -17.99
C GLU A 74 25.87 -13.31 -17.25
N ALA A 75 26.24 -14.53 -16.86
CA ALA A 75 25.34 -15.40 -16.12
C ALA A 75 25.10 -14.93 -14.68
N THR A 76 23.87 -15.07 -14.21
CA THR A 76 23.47 -14.64 -12.86
C THR A 76 22.31 -15.49 -12.35
N ILE A 77 22.33 -15.78 -11.05
CA ILE A 77 21.15 -16.19 -10.30
C ILE A 77 20.39 -14.93 -9.91
N ARG A 78 19.14 -14.77 -10.36
CA ARG A 78 18.32 -13.58 -10.08
C ARG A 78 17.20 -13.91 -9.10
N ILE A 79 17.00 -13.03 -8.12
CA ILE A 79 15.91 -13.06 -7.15
C ILE A 79 14.97 -11.88 -7.42
N ASP A 80 13.79 -12.17 -7.95
CA ASP A 80 12.76 -11.17 -8.24
C ASP A 80 11.69 -11.08 -7.14
N HIS A 81 11.44 -12.20 -6.45
CA HIS A 81 10.55 -12.27 -5.30
C HIS A 81 11.37 -12.43 -4.01
N PRO A 82 11.24 -11.51 -3.02
CA PRO A 82 11.98 -11.60 -1.77
C PRO A 82 11.62 -12.83 -0.94
N SER A 83 10.46 -13.43 -1.19
CA SER A 83 10.07 -14.71 -0.59
C SER A 83 10.94 -15.87 -1.02
N ASP A 84 11.66 -15.79 -2.15
CA ASP A 84 12.46 -16.89 -2.69
C ASP A 84 13.83 -17.00 -2.04
N LEU A 85 14.25 -15.98 -1.30
CA LEU A 85 15.53 -15.97 -0.60
C LEU A 85 15.30 -16.11 0.92
N ILE A 86 15.80 -17.21 1.48
CA ILE A 86 15.79 -17.44 2.93
C ILE A 86 17.20 -17.17 3.45
N SER A 87 17.34 -16.16 4.30
CA SER A 87 18.57 -15.94 5.06
C SER A 87 18.74 -17.05 6.08
N LEU A 88 19.88 -17.75 6.03
CA LEU A 88 20.24 -18.75 7.01
C LEU A 88 21.08 -18.10 8.09
N SER A 89 20.67 -18.25 9.35
CA SER A 89 21.44 -17.74 10.48
C SER A 89 22.81 -18.43 10.53
N ASP A 90 23.87 -17.63 10.42
CA ASP A 90 25.25 -18.10 10.64
C ASP A 90 25.42 -18.68 12.06
N ALA A 91 24.60 -18.24 13.02
CA ALA A 91 24.62 -18.77 14.38
C ALA A 91 24.00 -20.16 14.48
N LEU A 92 23.17 -20.60 13.53
CA LEU A 92 22.54 -21.93 13.50
C LEU A 92 23.12 -22.86 12.44
N ALA A 93 23.72 -22.32 11.39
CA ALA A 93 24.25 -23.10 10.27
C ALA A 93 25.19 -24.22 10.76
N GLY A 94 24.84 -25.48 10.41
CA GLY A 94 25.63 -26.67 10.76
C GLY A 94 25.62 -27.05 12.25
N LYS A 95 24.82 -26.41 13.11
CA LYS A 95 24.77 -26.74 14.53
C LYS A 95 23.83 -27.91 14.83
N THR A 96 24.38 -28.93 15.49
CA THR A 96 23.64 -29.96 16.22
C THR A 96 24.02 -29.87 17.69
N PHE A 97 23.01 -29.85 18.59
CA PHE A 97 23.26 -29.77 20.02
C PHE A 97 23.48 -31.16 20.62
N SER A 98 24.64 -31.37 21.23
CA SER A 98 25.02 -32.65 21.84
C SER A 98 24.27 -32.97 23.15
N SER A 99 23.57 -31.99 23.74
CA SER A 99 22.77 -32.17 24.95
C SER A 99 21.69 -31.09 25.12
N THR A 100 20.66 -31.38 25.92
CA THR A 100 19.63 -30.40 26.35
C THR A 100 20.24 -29.14 26.95
N ALA A 101 21.23 -29.28 27.84
CA ALA A 101 21.88 -28.13 28.48
C ALA A 101 22.58 -27.21 27.48
N ALA A 102 23.22 -27.78 26.44
CA ALA A 102 23.85 -27.00 25.38
C ALA A 102 22.82 -26.24 24.52
N ALA A 103 21.72 -26.90 24.16
CA ALA A 103 20.63 -26.29 23.40
C ALA A 103 19.95 -25.16 24.19
N GLU A 104 19.64 -25.40 25.46
CA GLU A 104 19.02 -24.41 26.35
C GLU A 104 19.94 -23.22 26.61
N LYS A 105 21.24 -23.45 26.81
CA LYS A 105 22.24 -22.38 26.95
C LYS A 105 22.31 -21.53 25.70
N PHE A 106 22.29 -22.13 24.51
CA PHE A 106 22.30 -21.40 23.24
C PHE A 106 21.04 -20.54 23.09
N ALA A 107 19.85 -21.12 23.30
CA ALA A 107 18.58 -20.37 23.21
C ALA A 107 18.52 -19.22 24.23
N THR A 108 19.08 -19.41 25.43
CA THR A 108 19.19 -18.38 26.46
C THR A 108 20.16 -17.27 26.07
N ALA A 109 21.28 -17.61 25.42
CA ALA A 109 22.21 -16.61 24.88
C ALA A 109 21.51 -15.78 23.79
N CYS A 110 20.86 -16.40 22.83
CA CYS A 110 20.05 -15.74 21.80
C CYS A 110 18.99 -14.78 22.38
N LYS A 111 18.29 -15.20 23.45
CA LYS A 111 17.35 -14.31 24.17
C LYS A 111 18.06 -13.07 24.73
N SER A 112 19.24 -13.25 25.29
CA SER A 112 20.01 -12.18 25.93
C SER A 112 20.58 -11.21 24.89
N ASP A 113 21.11 -11.75 23.79
CA ASP A 113 21.59 -10.98 22.65
C ASP A 113 20.45 -10.18 22.01
N GLY A 114 19.29 -10.80 21.79
CA GLY A 114 18.12 -10.10 21.27
C GLY A 114 17.66 -8.94 22.18
N ASN A 115 17.75 -9.10 23.50
CA ASN A 115 17.47 -8.00 24.44
C ASN A 115 18.51 -6.87 24.33
N ALA A 116 19.78 -7.20 24.08
CA ALA A 116 20.83 -6.22 23.89
C ALA A 116 20.61 -5.42 22.59
N GLU A 117 20.29 -6.09 21.49
CA GLU A 117 20.01 -5.41 20.21
C GLU A 117 18.75 -4.55 20.26
N LEU A 118 17.70 -5.03 20.94
CA LEU A 118 16.50 -4.22 21.17
C LEU A 118 16.84 -2.95 21.96
N LYS A 119 17.74 -3.02 22.94
CA LYS A 119 18.21 -1.86 23.70
C LYS A 119 19.04 -0.89 22.83
N ASN A 120 19.77 -1.42 21.85
CA ASN A 120 20.49 -0.63 20.85
C ASN A 120 19.58 -0.06 19.75
N ASN A 121 18.27 -0.36 19.80
CA ASN A 121 17.28 0.00 18.78
C ASN A 121 17.55 -0.66 17.41
N ASP A 122 18.30 -1.75 17.39
CA ASP A 122 18.47 -2.60 16.20
C ASP A 122 17.37 -3.68 16.20
N LEU A 123 16.24 -3.33 15.58
CA LEU A 123 15.07 -4.20 15.55
C LEU A 123 15.28 -5.42 14.64
N ALA A 124 16.09 -5.29 13.58
CA ALA A 124 16.38 -6.35 12.63
C ALA A 124 17.21 -7.45 13.30
N ALA A 125 18.32 -7.06 13.93
CA ALA A 125 19.18 -7.99 14.66
C ALA A 125 18.44 -8.58 15.87
N ALA A 126 17.66 -7.79 16.62
CA ALA A 126 16.86 -8.31 17.72
C ALA A 126 15.87 -9.39 17.25
N HIS A 127 15.17 -9.16 16.14
CA HIS A 127 14.25 -10.13 15.56
C HIS A 127 14.96 -11.43 15.17
N GLU A 128 16.15 -11.35 14.58
CA GLU A 128 17.00 -12.51 14.26
C GLU A 128 17.33 -13.34 15.49
N ARG A 129 17.90 -12.70 16.51
CA ARG A 129 18.39 -13.38 17.70
C ARG A 129 17.24 -14.09 18.41
N TYR A 130 16.08 -13.45 18.51
CA TYR A 130 14.91 -14.13 19.06
C TYR A 130 14.40 -15.27 18.17
N THR A 131 14.47 -15.14 16.85
CA THR A 131 14.09 -16.19 15.91
C THR A 131 15.00 -17.42 16.02
N ASP A 132 16.31 -17.21 16.14
CA ASP A 132 17.28 -18.28 16.37
C ASP A 132 17.03 -18.99 17.71
N GLY A 133 16.83 -18.20 18.76
CA GLY A 133 16.52 -18.72 20.09
C GLY A 133 15.22 -19.51 20.13
N LEU A 134 14.17 -19.05 19.43
CA LEU A 134 12.89 -19.76 19.33
C LEU A 134 12.99 -21.06 18.54
N THR A 135 13.77 -21.05 17.45
CA THR A 135 14.01 -22.24 16.62
C THR A 135 14.53 -23.38 17.48
N VAL A 136 15.47 -23.09 18.40
CA VAL A 136 16.04 -24.08 19.31
C VAL A 136 15.13 -24.36 20.51
N ALA A 137 14.55 -23.33 21.14
CA ALA A 137 13.73 -23.49 22.32
C ALA A 137 12.43 -24.29 22.08
N ARG A 138 11.92 -24.30 20.84
CA ARG A 138 10.73 -25.07 20.44
C ARG A 138 11.04 -26.55 20.17
N GLN A 139 12.29 -26.93 19.96
CA GLN A 139 12.66 -28.33 19.74
C GLN A 139 12.36 -29.16 21.00
N ASP A 140 11.94 -30.41 20.79
CA ASP A 140 11.64 -31.38 21.86
C ASP A 140 12.74 -31.49 22.92
N ILE A 141 14.00 -31.32 22.52
CA ILE A 141 15.16 -31.41 23.41
C ILE A 141 15.16 -30.32 24.49
N VAL A 142 14.55 -29.15 24.22
CA VAL A 142 14.42 -28.03 25.17
C VAL A 142 12.98 -27.88 25.67
N SER A 143 11.97 -28.00 24.79
CA SER A 143 10.58 -27.71 25.14
C SER A 143 10.02 -28.65 26.22
N LYS A 144 10.53 -29.89 26.31
CA LYS A 144 10.16 -30.85 27.38
C LYS A 144 10.79 -30.53 28.73
N SER A 145 12.00 -29.95 28.76
CA SER A 145 12.71 -29.62 30.00
C SER A 145 12.38 -28.21 30.50
N ASN A 146 12.27 -27.24 29.59
CA ASN A 146 12.04 -25.83 29.89
C ASN A 146 11.07 -25.19 28.87
N PRO A 147 9.76 -25.48 28.96
CA PRO A 147 8.76 -24.92 28.05
C PRO A 147 8.60 -23.40 28.20
N ASP A 148 8.99 -22.81 29.33
CA ASP A 148 8.86 -21.38 29.59
C ASP A 148 9.91 -20.55 28.82
N LEU A 149 11.04 -21.14 28.43
CA LEU A 149 12.05 -20.44 27.63
C LEU A 149 11.47 -20.01 26.27
N ALA A 150 10.78 -20.91 25.57
CA ALA A 150 10.13 -20.58 24.30
C ALA A 150 9.05 -19.49 24.47
N ARG A 151 8.26 -19.56 25.55
CA ARG A 151 7.24 -18.54 25.86
C ARG A 151 7.87 -17.16 26.09
N ASP A 152 8.96 -17.11 26.84
CA ASP A 152 9.66 -15.87 27.12
C ASP A 152 10.27 -15.23 25.86
N ILE A 153 10.89 -16.04 25.01
CA ILE A 153 11.47 -15.53 23.76
C ILE A 153 10.35 -15.08 22.81
N ALA A 154 9.27 -15.86 22.67
CA ALA A 154 8.10 -15.49 21.88
C ALA A 154 7.49 -14.18 22.37
N ARG A 155 7.38 -14.00 23.70
CA ARG A 155 6.91 -12.75 24.30
C ARG A 155 7.77 -11.59 23.80
N ASN A 156 9.10 -11.68 23.90
CA ASN A 156 9.99 -10.61 23.48
C ASN A 156 9.94 -10.36 21.96
N ARG A 157 9.92 -11.41 21.14
CA ARG A 157 9.80 -11.26 19.68
C ARG A 157 8.48 -10.64 19.26
N ALA A 158 7.37 -10.94 19.95
CA ALA A 158 6.09 -10.28 19.72
C ALA A 158 6.16 -8.75 19.89
N TYR A 159 6.97 -8.27 20.83
CA TYR A 159 7.19 -6.84 21.00
C TYR A 159 8.01 -6.24 19.86
N VAL A 160 9.08 -6.91 19.43
CA VAL A 160 9.87 -6.49 18.26
C VAL A 160 9.00 -6.46 17.00
N ASN A 161 8.18 -7.49 16.80
CA ASN A 161 7.26 -7.57 15.67
C ASN A 161 6.21 -6.45 15.67
N LEU A 162 5.75 -5.99 16.84
CA LEU A 162 4.92 -4.78 16.90
C LEU A 162 5.66 -3.52 16.44
N LEU A 163 6.91 -3.34 16.87
CA LEU A 163 7.72 -2.18 16.46
C LEU A 163 8.02 -2.18 14.95
N LEU A 164 8.15 -3.38 14.37
CA LEU A 164 8.33 -3.60 12.93
C LEU A 164 7.01 -3.55 12.14
N ASN A 165 5.85 -3.43 12.79
CA ASN A 165 4.52 -3.56 12.18
C ASN A 165 4.24 -4.92 11.50
N HIS A 166 4.86 -5.98 12.00
CA HIS A 166 4.63 -7.38 11.62
C HIS A 166 3.51 -7.95 12.50
N PHE A 167 2.28 -7.51 12.27
CA PHE A 167 1.20 -7.72 13.21
C PHE A 167 0.73 -9.18 13.28
N ASP A 168 0.74 -9.93 12.16
CA ASP A 168 0.36 -11.33 12.18
C ASP A 168 1.31 -12.18 13.05
N GLU A 169 2.62 -11.98 12.87
CA GLU A 169 3.61 -12.65 13.71
C GLU A 169 3.56 -12.18 15.17
N ALA A 170 3.31 -10.88 15.41
CA ALA A 170 3.14 -10.36 16.76
C ALA A 170 1.97 -11.02 17.50
N ILE A 171 0.83 -11.23 16.82
CA ILE A 171 -0.33 -11.94 17.40
C ILE A 171 0.03 -13.40 17.66
N SER A 172 0.66 -14.08 16.70
CA SER A 172 1.06 -15.48 16.82
C SER A 172 1.99 -15.70 18.01
N ASP A 173 3.06 -14.91 18.11
CA ASP A 173 4.04 -14.99 19.19
C ASP A 173 3.46 -14.57 20.54
N ALA A 174 2.60 -13.54 20.58
CA ALA A 174 1.91 -13.15 21.80
C ALA A 174 1.05 -14.31 22.33
N LYS A 175 0.24 -14.94 21.48
CA LYS A 175 -0.56 -16.13 21.85
C LYS A 175 0.31 -17.29 22.30
N ALA A 176 1.39 -17.58 21.58
CA ALA A 176 2.33 -18.65 21.92
C ALA A 176 3.04 -18.41 23.27
N SER A 177 3.09 -17.16 23.74
CA SER A 177 3.71 -16.79 25.02
C SER A 177 2.79 -16.89 26.25
N LEU A 178 1.50 -17.21 26.06
CA LEU A 178 0.53 -17.36 27.14
C LEU A 178 0.90 -18.55 28.04
N ILE A 179 0.73 -18.36 29.35
CA ILE A 179 1.09 -19.32 30.39
C ILE A 179 -0.17 -20.00 30.96
N GLY A 180 -1.22 -19.22 31.24
CA GLY A 180 -2.51 -19.74 31.72
C GLY A 180 -2.52 -20.24 33.18
N ARG A 181 -1.51 -19.89 33.98
CA ARG A 181 -1.46 -20.23 35.42
C ARG A 181 -2.08 -19.13 36.27
N ASP A 182 -2.64 -19.51 37.41
CA ASP A 182 -3.39 -18.59 38.30
C ASP A 182 -2.51 -17.74 39.24
N ASP A 183 -1.18 -17.87 39.14
CA ASP A 183 -0.25 -17.06 39.94
C ASP A 183 -0.07 -15.65 39.35
N GLN A 184 0.22 -14.67 40.22
CA GLN A 184 0.31 -13.25 39.83
C GLN A 184 1.36 -13.00 38.73
N LYS A 185 2.51 -13.69 38.80
CA LYS A 185 3.58 -13.52 37.81
C LYS A 185 3.10 -13.97 36.42
N SER A 186 2.43 -15.11 36.34
CA SER A 186 1.85 -15.60 35.09
C SER A 186 0.75 -14.66 34.56
N LYS A 187 -0.12 -14.15 35.43
CA LYS A 187 -1.14 -13.15 35.06
C LYS A 187 -0.53 -11.87 34.50
N ASP A 188 0.54 -11.36 35.11
CA ASP A 188 1.24 -10.16 34.64
C ASP A 188 1.89 -10.38 33.26
N LEU A 189 2.42 -11.58 33.01
CA LEU A 189 3.02 -11.95 31.74
C LEU A 189 1.98 -12.17 30.63
N ASP A 190 0.85 -12.79 30.96
CA ASP A 190 -0.27 -13.00 30.05
C ASP A 190 -0.97 -11.67 29.73
N SER A 191 -1.06 -10.76 30.70
CA SER A 191 -1.53 -9.38 30.50
C SER A 191 -0.70 -8.65 29.44
N LYS A 192 0.64 -8.76 29.51
CA LYS A 192 1.55 -8.22 28.47
C LYS A 192 1.35 -8.88 27.10
N ALA A 193 1.11 -10.19 27.07
CA ALA A 193 0.84 -10.90 25.82
C ALA A 193 -0.46 -10.39 25.17
N TYR A 194 -1.54 -10.26 25.95
CA TYR A 194 -2.80 -9.71 25.45
C TYR A 194 -2.69 -8.27 24.98
N TYR A 195 -1.96 -7.41 25.71
CA TYR A 195 -1.69 -6.04 25.24
C TYR A 195 -1.06 -6.02 23.84
N ARG A 196 -0.10 -6.93 23.61
CA ARG A 196 0.62 -7.03 22.34
C ARG A 196 -0.27 -7.55 21.22
N ALA A 197 -1.03 -8.62 21.47
CA ALA A 197 -2.00 -9.15 20.53
C ALA A 197 -3.09 -8.11 20.19
N GLY A 198 -3.60 -7.38 21.19
CA GLY A 198 -4.58 -6.31 21.02
C GLY A 198 -4.05 -5.15 20.19
N SER A 199 -2.81 -4.73 20.44
CA SER A 199 -2.15 -3.66 19.67
C SER A 199 -1.92 -4.07 18.21
N ALA A 200 -1.50 -5.31 17.97
CA ALA A 200 -1.31 -5.84 16.62
C ALA A 200 -2.63 -5.97 15.86
N ALA A 201 -3.67 -6.53 16.49
CA ALA A 201 -5.00 -6.62 15.91
C ALA A 201 -5.59 -5.24 15.58
N TYR A 202 -5.35 -4.24 16.43
CA TYR A 202 -5.71 -2.84 16.15
C TYR A 202 -4.99 -2.32 14.90
N GLY A 203 -3.68 -2.59 14.76
CA GLY A 203 -2.87 -2.22 13.60
C GLY A 203 -3.35 -2.86 12.28
N LEU A 204 -3.91 -4.08 12.35
CA LEU A 204 -4.55 -4.76 11.22
C LEU A 204 -5.96 -4.23 10.91
N GLY A 205 -6.52 -3.35 11.74
CA GLY A 205 -7.91 -2.92 11.65
C GLY A 205 -8.93 -3.97 12.08
N LYS A 206 -8.49 -5.07 12.72
CA LYS A 206 -9.35 -6.13 13.28
C LYS A 206 -9.83 -5.70 14.67
N TYR A 207 -10.71 -4.69 14.71
CA TYR A 207 -11.07 -4.02 15.96
C TYR A 207 -11.85 -4.91 16.94
N ASP A 208 -12.65 -5.86 16.46
CA ASP A 208 -13.32 -6.84 17.31
C ASP A 208 -12.33 -7.77 18.02
N ASP A 209 -11.34 -8.29 17.29
CA ASP A 209 -10.25 -9.08 17.87
C ASP A 209 -9.43 -8.25 18.87
N ALA A 210 -9.10 -7.01 18.50
CA ALA A 210 -8.37 -6.08 19.37
C ALA A 210 -9.12 -5.86 20.68
N LYS A 211 -10.44 -5.63 20.60
CA LYS A 211 -11.32 -5.47 21.76
C LYS A 211 -11.27 -6.71 22.65
N ALA A 212 -11.43 -7.89 22.08
CA ALA A 212 -11.40 -9.15 22.83
C ALA A 212 -10.07 -9.35 23.58
N TYR A 213 -8.93 -9.01 22.97
CA TYR A 213 -7.63 -9.10 23.64
C TYR A 213 -7.49 -8.08 24.78
N PHE A 214 -7.89 -6.82 24.59
CA PHE A 214 -7.81 -5.82 25.67
C PHE A 214 -8.79 -6.11 26.81
N GLU A 215 -9.96 -6.69 26.53
CA GLU A 215 -10.87 -7.19 27.56
C GLU A 215 -10.25 -8.39 28.32
N ALA A 216 -9.56 -9.30 27.63
CA ALA A 216 -8.82 -10.37 28.27
C ALA A 216 -7.68 -9.84 29.15
N GLN A 217 -6.98 -8.79 28.72
CA GLN A 217 -5.98 -8.09 29.53
C GLN A 217 -6.59 -7.51 30.80
N LEU A 218 -7.73 -6.80 30.71
CA LEU A 218 -8.39 -6.21 31.89
C LEU A 218 -8.95 -7.26 32.85
N LYS A 219 -9.29 -8.47 32.40
CA LYS A 219 -9.63 -9.58 33.31
C LYS A 219 -8.44 -9.98 34.19
N LEU A 220 -7.21 -9.87 33.70
CA LEU A 220 -5.98 -10.18 34.44
C LEU A 220 -5.44 -8.97 35.22
N SER A 221 -5.63 -7.77 34.69
CA SER A 221 -5.13 -6.51 35.26
C SER A 221 -6.23 -5.43 35.21
N PRO A 222 -7.22 -5.45 36.13
CA PRO A 222 -8.42 -4.60 36.03
C PRO A 222 -8.18 -3.09 36.03
N ASN A 223 -7.05 -2.65 36.59
CA ASN A 223 -6.70 -1.22 36.72
C ASN A 223 -5.71 -0.74 35.65
N ASP A 224 -5.48 -1.52 34.58
CA ASP A 224 -4.58 -1.14 33.49
C ASP A 224 -5.17 0.03 32.69
N LYS A 225 -4.50 1.18 32.78
CA LYS A 225 -4.94 2.44 32.14
C LYS A 225 -4.74 2.42 30.62
N ASP A 226 -3.73 1.70 30.13
CA ASP A 226 -3.40 1.65 28.72
C ASP A 226 -4.42 0.78 27.98
N ALA A 227 -4.76 -0.38 28.54
CA ALA A 227 -5.83 -1.24 28.03
C ALA A 227 -7.18 -0.51 27.97
N SER A 228 -7.53 0.20 29.05
CA SER A 228 -8.74 1.03 29.11
C SER A 228 -8.74 2.14 28.05
N THR A 229 -7.58 2.74 27.76
CA THR A 229 -7.42 3.77 26.72
C THR A 229 -7.55 3.17 25.32
N CYS A 230 -6.98 1.98 25.09
CA CYS A 230 -7.13 1.26 23.83
C CYS A 230 -8.58 0.89 23.54
N LEU A 231 -9.35 0.41 24.54
CA LEU A 231 -10.78 0.12 24.37
C LEU A 231 -11.58 1.36 23.96
N LYS A 232 -11.34 2.51 24.60
CA LYS A 232 -11.99 3.78 24.21
C LYS A 232 -11.63 4.19 22.77
N ARG A 233 -10.40 3.95 22.33
CA ARG A 233 -10.00 4.19 20.93
C ARG A 233 -10.73 3.24 19.98
N ILE A 234 -10.83 1.97 20.34
CA ILE A 234 -11.57 0.96 19.56
C ILE A 234 -13.04 1.33 19.40
N GLU A 235 -13.71 1.80 20.45
CA GLU A 235 -15.10 2.28 20.37
C GLU A 235 -15.27 3.41 19.34
N VAL A 236 -14.28 4.30 19.22
CA VAL A 236 -14.28 5.35 18.19
C VAL A 236 -14.14 4.72 16.79
N ARG A 237 -13.21 3.77 16.60
CA ARG A 237 -13.00 3.07 15.32
C ARG A 237 -14.23 2.29 14.87
N MET A 238 -14.90 1.60 15.79
CA MET A 238 -16.14 0.88 15.51
C MET A 238 -17.27 1.82 15.11
N ARG A 239 -17.39 2.99 15.76
CA ARG A 239 -18.38 4.01 15.37
C ARG A 239 -18.10 4.56 13.96
N GLU A 240 -16.83 4.78 13.62
CA GLU A 240 -16.43 5.22 12.28
C GLU A 240 -16.81 4.18 11.21
N LEU A 241 -16.51 2.90 11.44
CA LEU A 241 -16.92 1.79 10.55
C LEU A 241 -18.42 1.75 10.30
N GLN A 242 -19.22 1.99 11.34
CA GLN A 242 -20.67 1.89 11.27
C GLN A 242 -21.34 3.11 10.64
N THR A 243 -20.83 4.32 10.95
CA THR A 243 -21.56 5.58 10.70
C THR A 243 -20.87 6.53 9.74
N GLY A 244 -19.57 6.35 9.47
CA GLY A 244 -18.78 7.31 8.71
C GLY A 244 -18.62 8.68 9.40
N SER A 245 -18.87 8.73 10.72
CA SER A 245 -18.77 9.96 11.50
C SER A 245 -17.38 10.14 12.06
N TYR A 246 -16.66 11.15 11.55
CA TYR A 246 -15.29 11.48 11.96
C TYR A 246 -15.22 12.86 12.60
N ASN A 247 -14.39 13.00 13.63
CA ASN A 247 -14.02 14.32 14.13
C ASN A 247 -12.90 14.93 13.26
N TRP A 248 -13.30 15.52 12.13
CA TRP A 248 -12.39 16.08 11.13
C TRP A 248 -11.42 17.13 11.70
N LYS A 249 -11.88 17.96 12.64
CA LYS A 249 -11.04 18.96 13.30
C LYS A 249 -9.93 18.31 14.11
N LYS A 250 -10.27 17.29 14.92
CA LYS A 250 -9.30 16.54 15.72
C LYS A 250 -8.32 15.76 14.85
N LEU A 251 -8.81 15.12 13.78
CA LEU A 251 -7.93 14.41 12.84
C LEU A 251 -6.91 15.37 12.21
N ARG A 252 -7.36 16.48 11.64
CA ARG A 252 -6.48 17.48 11.01
C ARG A 252 -5.50 18.11 11.98
N ALA A 253 -5.93 18.40 13.22
CA ALA A 253 -5.05 18.99 14.23
C ALA A 253 -3.91 18.05 14.66
N GLY A 254 -4.07 16.73 14.51
CA GLY A 254 -3.03 15.74 14.82
C GLY A 254 -2.03 15.51 13.70
N LEU A 255 -2.27 16.04 12.49
CA LEU A 255 -1.46 15.77 11.32
C LEU A 255 -0.31 16.76 11.17
N SER A 256 0.84 16.25 10.75
CA SER A 256 2.03 17.02 10.39
C SER A 256 2.90 16.19 9.46
N ARG A 257 3.93 16.80 8.86
CA ARG A 257 4.93 16.06 8.07
C ARG A 257 5.55 14.89 8.84
N ALA A 258 5.79 15.04 10.14
CA ALA A 258 6.35 13.96 10.98
C ALA A 258 5.29 12.94 11.45
N ARG A 259 4.00 13.25 11.30
CA ARG A 259 2.86 12.39 11.71
C ARG A 259 1.74 12.49 10.67
N PRO A 260 1.94 11.92 9.48
CA PRO A 260 1.01 12.11 8.37
C PRO A 260 -0.13 11.07 8.34
N HIS A 261 -0.04 10.03 9.17
CA HIS A 261 -1.04 8.97 9.27
C HIS A 261 -2.15 9.34 10.26
N VAL A 262 -3.41 9.23 9.84
CA VAL A 262 -4.54 9.41 10.75
C VAL A 262 -4.79 8.16 11.60
N ASP A 263 -5.20 8.33 12.85
CA ASP A 263 -5.81 7.24 13.59
C ASP A 263 -7.32 7.28 13.29
N ALA A 264 -7.76 6.50 12.30
CA ALA A 264 -9.13 6.42 11.80
C ALA A 264 -9.40 5.06 11.12
N ALA A 265 -10.63 4.56 11.20
CA ALA A 265 -11.07 3.37 10.46
C ALA A 265 -11.66 3.75 9.09
N SER A 266 -11.68 2.82 8.15
CA SER A 266 -12.48 2.96 6.92
C SER A 266 -13.98 3.01 7.24
N PHE A 267 -14.79 3.51 6.31
CA PHE A 267 -16.24 3.49 6.32
C PHE A 267 -16.72 3.11 4.92
N VAL A 268 -17.27 1.91 4.78
CA VAL A 268 -17.63 1.30 3.48
C VAL A 268 -19.01 0.68 3.47
N SER A 269 -19.82 0.87 4.51
CA SER A 269 -21.15 0.23 4.64
C SER A 269 -22.19 0.75 3.64
N ASN A 270 -21.97 1.92 3.07
CA ASN A 270 -22.83 2.47 2.01
C ASN A 270 -22.51 1.93 0.61
N ILE A 271 -21.47 1.08 0.47
CA ILE A 271 -21.05 0.60 -0.84
C ILE A 271 -21.00 -0.92 -0.90
N LYS A 272 -21.03 -1.44 -2.12
CA LYS A 272 -20.77 -2.83 -2.46
C LYS A 272 -19.98 -2.89 -3.77
N VAL A 273 -19.26 -3.99 -3.98
CA VAL A 273 -18.54 -4.24 -5.23
C VAL A 273 -19.29 -5.33 -5.99
N GLU A 274 -19.61 -5.06 -7.26
CA GLU A 274 -20.33 -5.96 -8.16
C GLU A 274 -19.76 -5.87 -9.58
N ASP A 275 -20.22 -6.73 -10.49
CA ASP A 275 -19.86 -6.64 -11.90
C ASP A 275 -20.43 -5.36 -12.53
N SER A 276 -19.58 -4.63 -13.24
CA SER A 276 -19.91 -3.45 -14.04
C SER A 276 -19.76 -3.80 -15.51
N ALA A 277 -20.87 -3.73 -16.24
CA ALA A 277 -20.92 -4.11 -17.65
C ALA A 277 -19.83 -3.38 -18.47
N GLY A 278 -18.94 -4.16 -19.08
CA GLY A 278 -17.84 -3.65 -19.92
C GLY A 278 -16.68 -3.00 -19.15
N ARG A 279 -16.66 -3.04 -17.81
CA ARG A 279 -15.63 -2.41 -16.96
C ARG A 279 -15.07 -3.34 -15.87
N GLY A 280 -15.39 -4.64 -15.92
CA GLY A 280 -14.97 -5.58 -14.89
C GLY A 280 -15.78 -5.40 -13.62
N ARG A 281 -15.13 -5.18 -12.48
CA ARG A 281 -15.82 -4.87 -11.20
C ARG A 281 -16.01 -3.37 -11.04
N GLY A 282 -17.07 -2.98 -10.34
CA GLY A 282 -17.39 -1.59 -10.02
C GLY A 282 -17.94 -1.44 -8.61
N MET A 283 -17.86 -0.22 -8.08
CA MET A 283 -18.42 0.15 -6.78
C MET A 283 -19.82 0.74 -6.95
N PHE A 284 -20.78 0.25 -6.17
CA PHE A 284 -22.18 0.69 -6.22
C PHE A 284 -22.65 1.13 -4.84
N VAL A 285 -23.51 2.15 -4.78
CA VAL A 285 -24.12 2.57 -3.51
C VAL A 285 -25.24 1.62 -3.09
N THR A 286 -25.38 1.35 -1.79
CA THR A 286 -26.37 0.41 -1.23
C THR A 286 -27.66 1.10 -0.78
N ARG A 287 -27.68 2.43 -0.80
CA ARG A 287 -28.81 3.28 -0.42
C ARG A 287 -28.75 4.61 -1.18
N ASP A 288 -29.81 5.41 -1.06
CA ASP A 288 -29.79 6.78 -1.55
C ASP A 288 -28.79 7.62 -0.74
N ILE A 289 -28.01 8.46 -1.44
CA ILE A 289 -27.00 9.35 -0.86
C ILE A 289 -27.23 10.77 -1.38
N PRO A 290 -27.59 11.73 -0.51
CA PRO A 290 -27.68 13.14 -0.86
C PRO A 290 -26.35 13.73 -1.39
N ALA A 291 -26.46 14.81 -2.17
CA ALA A 291 -25.29 15.56 -2.60
C ALA A 291 -24.44 16.04 -1.40
N ARG A 292 -23.12 15.98 -1.55
CA ARG A 292 -22.06 16.36 -0.59
C ARG A 292 -21.92 15.46 0.63
N GLU A 293 -22.80 14.47 0.80
CA GLU A 293 -22.67 13.45 1.84
C GLU A 293 -21.47 12.54 1.55
N VAL A 294 -20.90 11.97 2.63
CA VAL A 294 -19.82 10.98 2.54
C VAL A 294 -20.38 9.68 1.99
N VAL A 295 -19.86 9.26 0.84
CA VAL A 295 -20.15 7.95 0.24
C VAL A 295 -19.37 6.89 1.01
N MET A 296 -18.06 7.08 1.13
CA MET A 296 -17.17 6.19 1.87
C MET A 296 -15.95 6.95 2.39
N CYS A 297 -15.23 6.32 3.32
CA CYS A 297 -13.86 6.70 3.66
C CYS A 297 -12.98 5.47 3.57
N ASP A 298 -11.86 5.53 2.86
CA ASP A 298 -10.94 4.41 2.71
C ASP A 298 -9.58 4.74 3.32
N LYS A 299 -9.26 4.07 4.42
CA LYS A 299 -7.95 4.14 5.05
C LYS A 299 -6.96 3.41 4.15
N ALA A 300 -5.96 4.13 3.66
CA ALA A 300 -4.98 3.58 2.74
C ALA A 300 -4.32 2.33 3.33
N PHE A 301 -4.21 1.30 2.51
CA PHE A 301 -3.51 0.07 2.84
C PHE A 301 -2.00 0.32 2.95
N SER A 302 -1.44 1.09 2.04
CA SER A 302 -0.02 1.47 2.03
C SER A 302 0.09 2.90 1.53
N VAL A 303 1.05 3.65 2.08
CA VAL A 303 1.35 5.03 1.65
C VAL A 303 2.85 5.23 1.70
N VAL A 304 3.36 5.94 0.70
CA VAL A 304 4.71 6.51 0.68
C VAL A 304 4.56 7.99 0.40
N TRP A 305 5.06 8.82 1.31
CA TRP A 305 5.04 10.27 1.17
C TRP A 305 6.22 10.74 0.36
N GLY A 306 6.06 11.83 -0.41
CA GLY A 306 7.13 12.34 -1.27
C GLY A 306 8.41 12.78 -0.56
N HIS A 307 8.35 12.94 0.77
CA HIS A 307 9.50 13.25 1.61
C HIS A 307 10.14 12.02 2.27
N ASP A 308 9.58 10.83 2.07
CA ASP A 308 10.17 9.59 2.55
C ASP A 308 11.38 9.21 1.69
N LYS A 309 12.40 8.59 2.30
CA LYS A 309 13.57 8.10 1.57
C LYS A 309 13.23 7.05 0.51
N GLU A 310 12.12 6.35 0.73
CA GLU A 310 11.61 5.30 -0.17
C GLU A 310 10.71 5.85 -1.28
N ALA A 311 10.44 7.16 -1.31
CA ALA A 311 9.65 7.79 -2.37
C ALA A 311 10.41 7.70 -3.70
N LEU A 312 9.88 6.89 -4.60
CA LEU A 312 10.48 6.64 -5.90
C LEU A 312 9.39 6.42 -6.94
N THR A 313 9.40 7.29 -7.96
CA THR A 313 8.63 7.12 -9.19
C THR A 313 9.60 6.86 -10.33
N ALA A 314 9.38 5.78 -11.08
CA ALA A 314 10.20 5.41 -12.23
C ALA A 314 9.36 5.37 -13.50
N MET A 315 10.00 5.63 -14.65
CA MET A 315 9.41 5.26 -15.94
C MET A 315 9.77 3.81 -16.21
N THR A 316 8.77 3.01 -16.50
CA THR A 316 8.88 1.57 -16.79
C THR A 316 8.40 1.33 -18.21
N TYR A 317 9.01 0.38 -18.90
CA TYR A 317 8.56 -0.09 -20.21
C TYR A 317 7.85 -1.42 -20.02
N ASP A 318 6.58 -1.46 -20.38
CA ASP A 318 5.78 -2.67 -20.32
C ASP A 318 5.89 -3.40 -21.66
N VAL A 319 6.58 -4.54 -21.62
CA VAL A 319 6.84 -5.37 -22.79
C VAL A 319 5.58 -6.08 -23.31
N ARG A 320 4.47 -6.08 -22.56
CA ARG A 320 3.23 -6.75 -22.98
C ARG A 320 2.48 -5.95 -24.05
N ASP A 321 2.59 -4.62 -24.01
CA ASP A 321 1.88 -3.72 -24.91
C ASP A 321 2.72 -2.56 -25.46
N ASP A 322 4.05 -2.65 -25.32
CA ASP A 322 5.06 -1.73 -25.84
C ASP A 322 4.87 -0.26 -25.38
N ARG A 323 4.54 -0.06 -24.10
CA ARG A 323 4.26 1.28 -23.55
C ARG A 323 5.10 1.65 -22.36
N ILE A 324 5.48 2.93 -22.34
CA ILE A 324 6.11 3.56 -21.19
C ILE A 324 5.03 3.98 -20.19
N ARG A 325 5.17 3.53 -18.94
CA ARG A 325 4.29 3.86 -17.81
C ARG A 325 5.07 4.53 -16.69
N VAL A 326 4.42 5.46 -16.00
CA VAL A 326 4.95 6.06 -14.77
C VAL A 326 4.54 5.17 -13.58
N GLN A 327 5.52 4.54 -12.94
CA GLN A 327 5.31 3.57 -11.87
C GLN A 327 5.68 4.16 -10.50
N PRO A 328 4.78 4.11 -9.50
CA PRO A 328 5.11 4.45 -8.12
C PRO A 328 5.84 3.26 -7.44
N VAL A 329 7.11 3.09 -7.82
CA VAL A 329 7.99 2.01 -7.36
C VAL A 329 8.12 1.99 -5.84
N GLY A 330 8.22 3.15 -5.19
CA GLY A 330 8.26 3.26 -3.73
C GLY A 330 7.04 2.64 -3.06
N LEU A 331 5.84 2.93 -3.57
CA LEU A 331 4.59 2.33 -3.08
C LEU A 331 4.56 0.81 -3.29
N SER A 332 5.08 0.34 -4.42
CA SER A 332 5.20 -1.09 -4.71
C SER A 332 6.10 -1.79 -3.68
N LYS A 333 7.28 -1.23 -3.38
CA LYS A 333 8.20 -1.73 -2.34
C LYS A 333 7.52 -1.75 -0.96
N ALA A 334 6.90 -0.64 -0.55
CA ALA A 334 6.23 -0.53 0.74
C ALA A 334 5.09 -1.55 0.88
N THR A 335 4.34 -1.79 -0.19
CA THR A 335 3.25 -2.78 -0.23
C THR A 335 3.80 -4.20 -0.08
N VAL A 336 4.86 -4.56 -0.80
CA VAL A 336 5.52 -5.88 -0.67
C VAL A 336 6.04 -6.09 0.75
N GLN A 337 6.76 -5.12 1.32
CA GLN A 337 7.28 -5.21 2.69
C GLN A 337 6.17 -5.39 3.72
N LYS A 338 5.07 -4.63 3.58
CA LYS A 338 3.90 -4.77 4.46
C LYS A 338 3.29 -6.17 4.39
N LEU A 339 3.19 -6.75 3.19
CA LEU A 339 2.63 -8.08 2.98
C LEU A 339 3.53 -9.21 3.49
N LEU A 340 4.85 -9.08 3.36
CA LEU A 340 5.80 -10.04 3.92
C LEU A 340 5.69 -10.16 5.45
N GLY A 341 5.45 -9.04 6.14
CA GLY A 341 5.23 -9.02 7.60
C GLY A 341 3.79 -9.32 8.03
N ASN A 342 2.84 -9.33 7.10
CA ASN A 342 1.40 -9.45 7.38
C ASN A 342 0.70 -10.30 6.32
N SER A 343 1.03 -11.59 6.29
CA SER A 343 0.55 -12.52 5.28
C SER A 343 -0.98 -12.66 5.23
N SER A 344 -1.69 -12.39 6.33
CA SER A 344 -3.16 -12.39 6.35
C SER A 344 -3.77 -11.29 5.48
N GLN A 345 -2.96 -10.35 4.97
CA GLN A 345 -3.42 -9.24 4.13
C GLN A 345 -3.16 -9.47 2.63
N ILE A 346 -2.44 -10.54 2.25
CA ILE A 346 -2.06 -10.82 0.85
C ILE A 346 -3.31 -10.92 -0.03
N ALA A 347 -4.30 -11.69 0.40
CA ALA A 347 -5.55 -11.90 -0.33
C ALA A 347 -6.22 -10.57 -0.73
N ARG A 348 -6.25 -9.61 0.19
CA ARG A 348 -6.92 -8.32 0.00
C ARG A 348 -6.26 -7.46 -1.07
N VAL A 349 -4.93 -7.57 -1.23
CA VAL A 349 -4.19 -6.83 -2.26
C VAL A 349 -4.24 -7.59 -3.58
N MET A 350 -4.04 -8.90 -3.57
CA MET A 350 -4.05 -9.71 -4.79
C MET A 350 -5.43 -9.76 -5.45
N ASP A 351 -6.51 -9.59 -4.67
CA ASP A 351 -7.86 -9.46 -5.21
C ASP A 351 -8.08 -8.14 -5.98
N LEU A 352 -7.17 -7.16 -5.95
CA LEU A 352 -7.32 -5.94 -6.75
C LEU A 352 -7.06 -6.20 -8.24
N PHE A 353 -7.57 -5.32 -9.10
CA PHE A 353 -7.37 -5.43 -10.55
C PHE A 353 -5.90 -5.25 -10.94
N GLY A 354 -5.40 -6.15 -11.77
CA GLY A 354 -4.16 -6.04 -12.51
C GLY A 354 -4.30 -6.81 -13.83
N ASP A 355 -3.59 -6.39 -14.87
CA ASP A 355 -3.49 -7.14 -16.12
C ASP A 355 -2.62 -8.40 -16.00
N TYR A 356 -1.71 -8.44 -15.01
CA TYR A 356 -0.92 -9.63 -14.71
C TYR A 356 -1.53 -10.42 -13.55
N GLU A 357 -2.15 -11.56 -13.87
CA GLU A 357 -2.78 -12.44 -12.87
C GLU A 357 -1.83 -13.51 -12.29
N GLY A 358 -0.56 -13.51 -12.69
CA GLY A 358 0.38 -14.58 -12.33
C GLY A 358 -0.05 -15.90 -12.97
N ASP A 359 -0.16 -16.97 -12.19
CA ASP A 359 -0.70 -18.25 -12.67
C ASP A 359 -2.23 -18.38 -12.56
N GLY A 360 -2.91 -17.32 -12.10
CA GLY A 360 -4.36 -17.29 -11.88
C GLY A 360 -4.81 -17.65 -10.46
N GLN A 361 -3.94 -18.11 -9.57
CA GLN A 361 -4.29 -18.25 -8.14
C GLN A 361 -4.17 -16.92 -7.40
N ASN A 362 -5.12 -16.64 -6.49
CA ASN A 362 -5.09 -15.40 -5.69
C ASN A 362 -4.03 -15.40 -4.60
N ILE A 363 -3.63 -16.58 -4.10
CA ILE A 363 -2.54 -16.72 -3.13
C ILE A 363 -1.79 -18.01 -3.43
N PHE A 364 -0.50 -17.86 -3.74
CA PHE A 364 0.41 -18.98 -3.82
C PHE A 364 0.87 -19.41 -2.44
N HIS A 365 0.84 -20.70 -2.18
CA HIS A 365 1.42 -21.30 -0.99
C HIS A 365 2.54 -22.25 -1.39
N ASN A 366 3.67 -22.17 -0.70
CA ASN A 366 4.68 -23.22 -0.70
C ASN A 366 4.83 -23.79 0.71
N GLU A 367 5.76 -24.75 0.89
CA GLU A 367 6.03 -25.40 2.19
C GLU A 367 6.38 -24.40 3.31
N ASP A 368 6.87 -23.20 2.97
CA ASP A 368 7.35 -22.19 3.91
C ASP A 368 6.35 -21.04 4.12
N GLY A 369 5.20 -21.06 3.43
CA GLY A 369 4.13 -20.08 3.60
C GLY A 369 3.62 -19.45 2.29
N PRO A 370 2.83 -18.37 2.38
CA PRO A 370 2.33 -17.68 1.21
C PRO A 370 3.41 -16.85 0.51
N ILE A 371 3.41 -16.86 -0.83
CA ILE A 371 4.33 -16.11 -1.67
C ILE A 371 3.75 -14.73 -1.96
N VAL A 372 4.62 -13.72 -1.94
CA VAL A 372 4.28 -12.34 -2.31
C VAL A 372 4.75 -12.13 -3.75
N ASP A 373 3.88 -12.36 -4.73
CA ASP A 373 4.16 -12.13 -6.15
C ASP A 373 4.39 -10.62 -6.40
N THR A 374 5.66 -10.26 -6.56
CA THR A 374 6.08 -8.88 -6.71
C THR A 374 5.69 -8.29 -8.05
N PHE A 375 5.62 -9.10 -9.12
CA PHE A 375 5.21 -8.64 -10.45
C PHE A 375 3.74 -8.30 -10.47
N ARG A 376 2.90 -9.16 -9.87
CA ARG A 376 1.47 -8.89 -9.69
C ARG A 376 1.23 -7.66 -8.83
N ILE A 377 1.98 -7.49 -7.73
CA ILE A 377 1.85 -6.28 -6.91
C ILE A 377 2.24 -5.02 -7.67
N HIS A 378 3.32 -5.07 -8.47
CA HIS A 378 3.72 -3.92 -9.29
C HIS A 378 2.59 -3.50 -10.22
N ASP A 379 2.03 -4.45 -10.95
CA ASP A 379 0.95 -4.24 -11.90
C ASP A 379 -0.34 -3.73 -11.22
N ILE A 380 -0.74 -4.35 -10.10
CA ILE A 380 -1.84 -3.87 -9.26
C ILE A 380 -1.59 -2.43 -8.81
N VAL A 381 -0.40 -2.10 -8.33
CA VAL A 381 -0.06 -0.76 -7.89
C VAL A 381 -0.07 0.24 -9.06
N SER A 382 0.31 -0.17 -10.26
CA SER A 382 0.19 0.65 -11.48
C SER A 382 -1.25 1.03 -11.77
N ARG A 383 -2.20 0.10 -11.54
CA ARG A 383 -3.62 0.27 -11.86
C ARG A 383 -4.47 0.83 -10.73
N ASN A 384 -3.96 0.84 -9.49
CA ASN A 384 -4.77 1.19 -8.31
C ASN A 384 -4.07 2.20 -7.37
N GLY A 385 -2.90 2.71 -7.75
CA GLY A 385 -2.20 3.74 -7.01
C GLY A 385 -2.87 5.11 -7.12
N PHE A 386 -3.05 5.79 -6.00
CA PHE A 386 -3.58 7.16 -5.94
C PHE A 386 -2.48 8.15 -5.55
N GLY A 387 -2.46 9.31 -6.20
CA GLY A 387 -1.72 10.46 -5.73
C GLY A 387 -2.44 11.10 -4.53
N LEU A 388 -1.72 11.32 -3.43
CA LEU A 388 -2.28 11.91 -2.19
C LEU A 388 -2.22 13.44 -2.19
N GLY A 389 -1.62 14.03 -3.23
CA GLY A 389 -1.40 15.46 -3.37
C GLY A 389 -0.36 16.02 -2.38
N ASN A 390 0.03 17.28 -2.61
CA ASN A 390 1.00 17.99 -1.78
C ASN A 390 0.38 18.40 -0.42
N GLN A 391 0.25 17.43 0.48
CA GLN A 391 -0.25 17.66 1.84
C GLN A 391 0.85 18.19 2.78
N TYR A 392 2.13 17.90 2.50
CA TYR A 392 3.24 18.13 3.42
C TYR A 392 4.51 18.74 2.81
N GLY A 393 4.41 19.43 1.66
CA GLY A 393 5.51 20.14 1.01
C GLY A 393 5.73 19.71 -0.44
N GLU A 394 6.56 20.45 -1.16
CA GLU A 394 6.73 20.27 -2.61
C GLU A 394 7.12 18.84 -3.00
N GLU A 395 6.32 18.29 -3.92
CA GLU A 395 6.51 16.98 -4.52
C GLU A 395 6.94 17.17 -5.98
N GLY A 396 7.80 16.28 -6.47
CA GLY A 396 8.24 16.26 -7.87
C GLY A 396 7.79 14.99 -8.57
N ALA A 397 8.01 14.96 -9.90
CA ALA A 397 7.66 13.81 -10.73
C ALA A 397 8.36 12.50 -10.30
N ARG A 398 9.48 12.58 -9.57
CA ARG A 398 10.27 11.42 -9.11
C ARG A 398 9.93 10.95 -7.69
N ASN A 399 9.19 11.75 -6.92
CA ASN A 399 8.92 11.51 -5.49
C ASN A 399 7.50 11.97 -5.10
N ALA A 400 6.50 11.62 -5.90
CA ALA A 400 5.11 11.95 -5.58
C ALA A 400 4.61 11.15 -4.36
N SER A 401 3.78 11.77 -3.51
CA SER A 401 3.09 11.05 -2.45
C SER A 401 2.05 10.12 -3.05
N THR A 402 2.17 8.83 -2.80
CA THR A 402 1.33 7.80 -3.42
C THR A 402 0.82 6.81 -2.38
N GLY A 403 -0.39 6.29 -2.60
CA GLY A 403 -1.00 5.32 -1.69
C GLY A 403 -1.92 4.35 -2.40
N LEU A 404 -2.03 3.15 -1.82
CA LEU A 404 -2.92 2.09 -2.27
C LEU A 404 -4.15 2.06 -1.37
N CYS A 405 -5.33 2.28 -1.95
CA CYS A 405 -6.62 2.28 -1.24
C CYS A 405 -7.46 1.12 -1.78
N THR A 406 -7.60 0.04 -1.00
CA THR A 406 -8.13 -1.24 -1.52
C THR A 406 -9.62 -1.22 -1.81
N TRP A 407 -10.38 -0.30 -1.21
CA TRP A 407 -11.79 -0.13 -1.54
C TRP A 407 -11.95 0.85 -2.70
N ALA A 408 -11.19 1.95 -2.69
CA ALA A 408 -11.22 2.94 -3.77
C ALA A 408 -10.72 2.39 -5.12
N ALA A 409 -9.90 1.35 -5.11
CA ALA A 409 -9.45 0.59 -6.28
C ALA A 409 -10.62 0.08 -7.16
N TYR A 410 -11.81 -0.11 -6.60
CA TYR A 410 -13.00 -0.58 -7.32
C TYR A 410 -13.82 0.51 -8.01
N ILE A 411 -13.41 1.78 -7.88
CA ILE A 411 -14.17 2.91 -8.45
C ILE A 411 -13.76 3.11 -9.90
N ASN A 412 -14.71 2.91 -10.82
CA ASN A 412 -14.48 3.11 -12.24
C ASN A 412 -14.40 4.58 -12.64
N HIS A 413 -13.90 4.81 -13.86
CA HIS A 413 -13.84 6.13 -14.46
C HIS A 413 -15.19 6.58 -15.04
N SER A 414 -15.48 7.87 -14.86
CA SER A 414 -16.36 8.64 -15.75
C SER A 414 -15.83 10.07 -15.85
N CYS A 415 -15.81 10.65 -17.06
CA CYS A 415 -15.45 12.06 -17.23
C CYS A 415 -16.46 13.01 -16.57
N ILE A 416 -17.67 12.50 -16.28
CA ILE A 416 -18.73 13.18 -15.52
C ILE A 416 -18.95 12.45 -14.20
N ALA A 417 -17.88 12.31 -13.44
CA ALA A 417 -17.87 11.66 -12.14
C ALA A 417 -18.99 12.16 -11.23
N ASN A 418 -19.64 11.24 -10.52
CA ASN A 418 -20.69 11.55 -9.57
C ASN A 418 -20.18 11.67 -8.13
N THR A 419 -18.86 11.54 -7.93
CA THR A 419 -18.19 11.75 -6.65
C THR A 419 -16.90 12.56 -6.78
N THR A 420 -16.54 13.25 -5.70
CA THR A 420 -15.23 13.90 -5.51
C THR A 420 -14.45 13.18 -4.43
N LYS A 421 -13.15 13.01 -4.65
CA LYS A 421 -12.20 12.45 -3.66
C LYS A 421 -11.35 13.55 -3.04
N ASP A 422 -11.14 13.45 -1.73
CA ASP A 422 -10.19 14.25 -0.96
C ASP A 422 -9.36 13.33 -0.06
N PHE A 423 -8.25 13.83 0.46
CA PHE A 423 -7.45 13.12 1.47
C PHE A 423 -7.35 13.92 2.76
N VAL A 424 -7.37 13.21 3.89
CA VAL A 424 -7.01 13.73 5.21
C VAL A 424 -5.91 12.83 5.75
N GLY A 425 -4.65 13.23 5.54
CA GLY A 425 -3.52 12.31 5.71
C GLY A 425 -3.66 11.15 4.74
N ASP A 426 -3.60 9.93 5.27
CA ASP A 426 -3.75 8.66 4.54
C ASP A 426 -5.19 8.10 4.53
N LEU A 427 -6.19 8.91 4.85
CA LEU A 427 -7.61 8.56 4.71
C LEU A 427 -8.19 9.24 3.47
N MET A 428 -8.59 8.45 2.48
CA MET A 428 -9.39 8.93 1.35
C MET A 428 -10.82 9.17 1.82
N VAL A 429 -11.39 10.32 1.47
CA VAL A 429 -12.78 10.67 1.73
C VAL A 429 -13.48 10.88 0.40
N LEU A 430 -14.51 10.09 0.13
CA LEU A 430 -15.30 10.18 -1.09
C LEU A 430 -16.66 10.82 -0.77
N ARG A 431 -17.02 11.88 -1.51
CA ARG A 431 -18.30 12.59 -1.35
C ARG A 431 -19.10 12.60 -2.63
N ALA A 432 -20.41 12.50 -2.50
CA ALA A 432 -21.31 12.58 -3.63
C ALA A 432 -21.30 14.00 -4.22
N SER A 433 -21.08 14.15 -5.53
CA SER A 433 -21.14 15.44 -6.21
C SER A 433 -22.57 15.86 -6.54
N ARG A 434 -23.46 14.87 -6.66
CA ARG A 434 -24.92 15.00 -6.80
C ARG A 434 -25.61 13.96 -5.92
N ALA A 435 -26.93 13.99 -5.83
CA ALA A 435 -27.66 12.89 -5.23
C ALA A 435 -27.43 11.59 -6.04
N LEU A 436 -27.24 10.47 -5.34
CA LEU A 436 -27.10 9.12 -5.90
C LEU A 436 -28.27 8.27 -5.41
N ASN A 437 -28.92 7.53 -6.29
CA ASN A 437 -29.93 6.55 -5.91
C ASN A 437 -29.27 5.21 -5.56
N ALA A 438 -29.90 4.41 -4.70
CA ALA A 438 -29.46 3.06 -4.38
C ALA A 438 -29.25 2.23 -5.66
N GLY A 439 -28.13 1.50 -5.72
CA GLY A 439 -27.74 0.72 -6.89
C GLY A 439 -27.05 1.52 -8.01
N GLU A 440 -26.89 2.84 -7.88
CA GLU A 440 -26.04 3.59 -8.81
C GLU A 440 -24.55 3.26 -8.62
N GLU A 441 -23.82 3.16 -9.73
CA GLU A 441 -22.38 3.01 -9.70
C GLU A 441 -21.68 4.33 -9.34
N VAL A 442 -20.62 4.22 -8.57
CA VAL A 442 -19.77 5.30 -8.12
C VAL A 442 -18.64 5.52 -9.12
N PHE A 443 -18.41 6.77 -9.49
CA PHE A 443 -17.36 7.15 -10.44
C PHE A 443 -16.49 8.27 -9.91
N ILE A 444 -15.20 8.21 -10.25
CA ILE A 444 -14.23 9.33 -10.16
C ILE A 444 -13.65 9.64 -11.55
N SER A 445 -13.09 10.84 -11.71
CA SER A 445 -12.30 11.14 -12.91
C SER A 445 -10.87 10.65 -12.74
N TYR A 446 -10.37 9.92 -13.73
CA TYR A 446 -8.97 9.48 -13.82
C TYR A 446 -8.15 10.49 -14.61
N ASP A 447 -8.81 11.22 -15.51
CA ASP A 447 -8.26 12.29 -16.32
C ASP A 447 -9.25 13.47 -16.30
N GLU A 448 -8.75 14.69 -16.20
CA GLU A 448 -9.56 15.92 -16.11
C GLU A 448 -9.37 16.84 -17.32
N SER A 449 -8.68 16.38 -18.37
CA SER A 449 -8.49 17.13 -19.60
C SER A 449 -9.83 17.49 -20.23
N SER A 450 -9.97 18.73 -20.70
CA SER A 450 -11.16 19.17 -21.41
C SER A 450 -11.16 18.73 -22.89
N ASP A 451 -9.99 18.46 -23.46
CA ASP A 451 -9.83 17.98 -24.84
C ASP A 451 -10.14 16.49 -24.92
N TYR A 452 -11.16 16.14 -25.72
CA TYR A 452 -11.59 14.78 -25.96
C TYR A 452 -10.46 13.87 -26.48
N GLU A 453 -9.67 14.31 -27.47
CA GLU A 453 -8.67 13.44 -28.10
C GLU A 453 -7.51 13.18 -27.13
N ALA A 454 -7.04 14.24 -26.46
CA ALA A 454 -6.03 14.11 -25.42
C ALA A 454 -6.51 13.21 -24.28
N ARG A 455 -7.76 13.38 -23.82
CA ARG A 455 -8.34 12.58 -22.75
C ARG A 455 -8.48 11.10 -23.12
N GLN A 456 -9.02 10.77 -24.31
CA GLN A 456 -9.13 9.39 -24.76
C GLN A 456 -7.74 8.74 -24.95
N ALA A 457 -6.78 9.48 -25.50
CA ALA A 457 -5.41 9.00 -25.66
C ALA A 457 -4.74 8.73 -24.30
N ALA A 458 -4.89 9.63 -23.32
CA ALA A 458 -4.36 9.45 -21.97
C ALA A 458 -5.00 8.24 -21.27
N LEU A 459 -6.32 8.09 -21.35
CA LEU A 459 -7.03 6.97 -20.76
C LEU A 459 -6.61 5.64 -21.40
N LYS A 460 -6.53 5.59 -22.72
CA LYS A 460 -6.08 4.41 -23.45
C LYS A 460 -4.64 4.06 -23.11
N THR A 461 -3.74 5.04 -23.05
CA THR A 461 -2.31 4.84 -22.79
C THR A 461 -2.06 4.33 -21.37
N THR A 462 -2.63 5.01 -20.38
CA THR A 462 -2.35 4.75 -18.95
C THR A 462 -3.22 3.63 -18.37
N TRP A 463 -4.46 3.48 -18.82
CA TRP A 463 -5.45 2.56 -18.23
C TRP A 463 -5.96 1.48 -19.18
N GLY A 464 -5.66 1.58 -20.48
CA GLY A 464 -5.99 0.52 -21.44
C GLY A 464 -7.43 0.51 -21.95
N PHE A 465 -8.24 1.54 -21.68
CA PHE A 465 -9.64 1.60 -22.11
C PHE A 465 -10.01 2.90 -22.84
N GLU A 466 -11.08 2.86 -23.64
CA GLU A 466 -11.73 4.04 -24.23
C GLU A 466 -12.98 4.39 -23.43
N CYS A 467 -13.12 5.65 -23.04
CA CYS A 467 -14.27 6.08 -22.23
C CYS A 467 -15.50 6.30 -23.11
N ASN A 468 -16.63 5.72 -22.71
CA ASN A 468 -17.92 5.84 -23.38
C ASN A 468 -19.00 6.49 -22.50
N CYS A 469 -18.61 7.23 -21.45
CA CYS A 469 -19.55 7.97 -20.62
C CYS A 469 -20.38 8.97 -21.45
N PRO A 470 -21.53 9.47 -20.96
CA PRO A 470 -22.39 10.36 -21.73
C PRO A 470 -21.67 11.55 -22.38
N LEU A 471 -20.70 12.16 -21.70
CA LEU A 471 -19.87 13.23 -22.29
C LEU A 471 -19.06 12.73 -23.49
N CYS A 472 -18.32 11.64 -23.34
CA CYS A 472 -17.50 11.10 -24.43
C CYS A 472 -18.36 10.60 -25.59
N ALA A 473 -19.54 10.04 -25.31
CA ALA A 473 -20.50 9.65 -26.34
C ALA A 473 -21.00 10.85 -27.15
N ALA A 474 -21.32 11.98 -26.49
CA ALA A 474 -21.76 13.20 -27.16
C ALA A 474 -20.63 13.84 -27.99
N GLU A 475 -19.42 13.91 -27.43
CA GLU A 475 -18.25 14.49 -28.11
C GLU A 475 -17.80 13.65 -29.30
N LYS A 476 -17.87 12.32 -29.23
CA LYS A 476 -17.51 11.45 -30.35
C LYS A 476 -18.34 11.69 -31.61
N VAL A 477 -19.56 12.21 -31.46
CA VAL A 477 -20.45 12.57 -32.58
C VAL A 477 -20.11 13.93 -33.19
N ASP A 478 -19.41 14.81 -32.47
CA ASP A 478 -18.98 16.09 -33.02
C ASP A 478 -17.90 15.89 -34.09
N ASP A 479 -18.02 16.64 -35.19
CA ASP A 479 -17.00 16.70 -36.22
C ASP A 479 -15.63 17.01 -35.61
N ALA A 480 -14.61 16.32 -36.13
CA ALA A 480 -13.24 16.50 -35.65
C ALA A 480 -12.77 17.97 -35.74
N SER A 481 -13.26 18.73 -36.73
CA SER A 481 -13.00 20.16 -36.87
C SER A 481 -13.61 20.99 -35.74
N VAL A 482 -14.82 20.66 -35.29
CA VAL A 482 -15.50 21.32 -34.16
C VAL A 482 -14.76 21.03 -32.86
N ARG A 483 -14.39 19.76 -32.62
CA ARG A 483 -13.60 19.35 -31.44
C ARG A 483 -12.23 20.03 -31.40
N LYS A 484 -11.52 20.07 -32.53
CA LYS A 484 -10.26 20.80 -32.64
C LYS A 484 -10.44 22.29 -32.35
N LYS A 485 -11.50 22.91 -32.89
CA LYS A 485 -11.78 24.32 -32.62
C LYS A 485 -12.08 24.59 -31.15
N ARG A 486 -12.83 23.69 -30.50
CA ARG A 486 -13.12 23.74 -29.06
C ARG A 486 -11.84 23.65 -28.24
N ALA A 487 -10.94 22.71 -28.56
CA ALA A 487 -9.65 22.56 -27.89
C ALA A 487 -8.78 23.83 -28.02
N GLU A 488 -8.67 24.41 -29.21
CA GLU A 488 -7.94 25.67 -29.43
C GLU A 488 -8.49 26.84 -28.59
N LEU A 489 -9.82 26.95 -28.48
CA LEU A 489 -10.47 27.97 -27.67
C LEU A 489 -10.30 27.70 -26.16
N ALA A 490 -10.28 26.43 -25.75
CA ALA A 490 -10.02 26.03 -24.38
C ALA A 490 -8.58 26.37 -23.95
N THR A 491 -7.59 26.13 -24.81
CA THR A 491 -6.20 26.56 -24.57
C THR A 491 -6.12 28.07 -24.41
N GLN A 492 -6.79 28.85 -25.28
CA GLN A 492 -6.86 30.31 -25.13
C GLN A 492 -7.51 30.74 -23.81
N ALA A 493 -8.50 29.98 -23.33
CA ALA A 493 -9.16 30.24 -22.06
C ALA A 493 -8.25 29.95 -20.87
N GLU A 494 -7.49 28.85 -20.90
CA GLU A 494 -6.50 28.51 -19.88
C GLU A 494 -5.36 29.55 -19.83
N GLU A 495 -4.85 29.97 -20.99
CA GLU A 495 -3.87 31.06 -21.10
C GLU A 495 -4.42 32.39 -20.55
N PHE A 496 -5.67 32.70 -20.85
CA PHE A 496 -6.32 33.89 -20.29
C PHE A 496 -6.44 33.80 -18.76
N VAL A 497 -6.92 32.68 -18.22
CA VAL A 497 -7.13 32.50 -16.77
C VAL A 497 -5.81 32.50 -16.00
N SER A 498 -4.74 31.95 -16.58
CA SER A 498 -3.40 31.94 -15.98
C SER A 498 -2.72 33.32 -16.00
N SER A 499 -2.94 34.11 -17.04
CA SER A 499 -2.33 35.44 -17.19
C SER A 499 -3.13 36.56 -16.51
N GLU A 500 -4.46 36.42 -16.39
CA GLU A 500 -5.33 37.47 -15.87
C GLU A 500 -5.95 37.05 -14.55
N HIS A 501 -5.60 37.76 -13.48
CA HIS A 501 -6.24 37.55 -12.18
C HIS A 501 -7.66 38.13 -12.18
N TRP A 502 -8.64 37.36 -11.68
CA TRP A 502 -10.06 37.74 -11.65
C TRP A 502 -10.33 38.96 -10.75
N ALA A 503 -9.55 39.15 -9.69
CA ALA A 503 -9.74 40.26 -8.76
C ALA A 503 -9.43 41.61 -9.43
N ASN A 504 -10.39 42.53 -9.37
CA ASN A 504 -10.31 43.86 -9.99
C ASN A 504 -10.11 43.84 -11.51
N ALA A 505 -10.56 42.77 -12.18
CA ALA A 505 -10.49 42.66 -13.63
C ALA A 505 -11.18 43.85 -14.31
N LYS A 506 -10.46 44.49 -15.25
CA LYS A 506 -10.99 45.62 -16.02
C LYS A 506 -12.19 45.18 -16.85
N ARG A 507 -13.15 46.08 -17.09
CA ARG A 507 -14.35 45.81 -17.91
C ARG A 507 -14.02 45.20 -19.27
N LEU A 508 -12.94 45.63 -19.90
CA LEU A 508 -12.46 45.08 -21.17
C LEU A 508 -12.04 43.60 -21.06
N LYS A 509 -11.38 43.20 -19.96
CA LYS A 509 -10.96 41.81 -19.73
C LYS A 509 -12.16 40.92 -19.46
N ILE A 510 -13.13 41.39 -18.68
CA ILE A 510 -14.41 40.70 -18.47
C ILE A 510 -15.12 40.47 -19.81
N ALA A 511 -15.20 41.50 -20.67
CA ALA A 511 -15.82 41.37 -21.99
C ALA A 511 -15.05 40.41 -22.93
N SER A 512 -13.72 40.33 -22.81
CA SER A 512 -12.93 39.33 -23.54
C SER A 512 -13.20 37.91 -23.03
N ALA A 513 -13.25 37.71 -21.71
CA ALA A 513 -13.59 36.42 -21.11
C ALA A 513 -15.01 35.96 -21.49
N GLN A 514 -15.99 36.87 -21.49
CA GLN A 514 -17.35 36.59 -21.95
C GLN A 514 -17.38 36.16 -23.42
N ARG A 515 -16.68 36.89 -24.30
CA ARG A 515 -16.58 36.53 -25.72
C ARG A 515 -15.95 35.15 -25.91
N LEU A 516 -14.92 34.83 -25.14
CA LEU A 516 -14.27 33.53 -25.20
C LEU A 516 -15.18 32.40 -24.69
N ALA A 517 -15.87 32.61 -23.58
CA ALA A 517 -16.88 31.67 -23.08
C ALA A 517 -17.98 31.42 -24.13
N THR A 518 -18.53 32.48 -24.73
CA THR A 518 -19.54 32.35 -25.80
C THR A 518 -18.99 31.64 -27.03
N ALA A 519 -17.75 31.90 -27.43
CA ALA A 519 -17.12 31.22 -28.56
C ALA A 519 -16.94 29.72 -28.28
N ILE A 520 -16.57 29.34 -27.06
CA ILE A 520 -16.49 27.94 -26.63
C ILE A 520 -17.88 27.31 -26.63
N ASP A 521 -18.88 27.97 -26.03
CA ASP A 521 -20.25 27.49 -25.96
C ASP A 521 -20.86 27.26 -27.34
N ALA A 522 -20.55 28.11 -28.33
CA ALA A 522 -21.00 27.96 -29.71
C ALA A 522 -20.42 26.71 -30.42
N THR A 523 -19.44 26.02 -29.83
CA THR A 523 -18.94 24.74 -30.34
C THR A 523 -19.73 23.54 -29.84
N TYR A 524 -20.70 23.72 -28.94
CA TYR A 524 -21.55 22.66 -28.40
C TYR A 524 -22.93 22.72 -29.05
N ASP A 525 -23.46 21.56 -29.42
CA ASP A 525 -24.85 21.43 -29.84
C ASP A 525 -25.79 21.53 -28.62
N ASP A 526 -26.73 22.47 -28.63
CA ASP A 526 -27.53 22.78 -27.45
C ASP A 526 -28.43 21.61 -27.00
N GLU A 527 -29.00 20.84 -27.94
CA GLU A 527 -29.85 19.70 -27.60
C GLU A 527 -29.04 18.51 -27.11
N ARG A 528 -27.94 18.17 -27.78
CA ARG A 528 -27.08 17.04 -27.41
C ARG A 528 -26.41 17.24 -26.06
N TYR A 529 -26.04 18.47 -25.72
CA TYR A 529 -25.33 18.81 -24.49
C TYR A 529 -26.25 19.37 -23.39
N LYS A 530 -27.57 19.31 -23.54
CA LYS A 530 -28.53 19.90 -22.60
C LYS A 530 -28.30 19.50 -21.13
N ASP A 531 -28.02 18.21 -20.89
CA ASP A 531 -27.77 17.65 -19.55
C ASP A 531 -26.32 17.16 -19.38
N ILE A 532 -25.41 17.59 -20.26
CA ILE A 532 -24.00 17.18 -20.28
C ILE A 532 -23.12 18.42 -20.00
N PRO A 533 -22.17 18.34 -19.06
CA PRO A 533 -21.31 19.47 -18.75
C PRO A 533 -20.40 19.83 -19.93
N ARG A 534 -20.24 21.14 -20.16
CA ARG A 534 -19.36 21.72 -21.19
C ARG A 534 -17.96 21.95 -20.60
N LEU A 535 -17.17 20.89 -20.46
CA LEU A 535 -15.89 20.92 -19.73
C LEU A 535 -14.94 22.03 -20.19
N ALA A 536 -14.84 22.27 -21.51
CA ALA A 536 -13.93 23.26 -22.07
C ALA A 536 -14.27 24.71 -21.68
N ALA A 537 -15.54 24.99 -21.32
CA ALA A 537 -15.96 26.32 -20.89
C ALA A 537 -15.72 26.56 -19.38
N ARG A 538 -15.50 25.50 -18.60
CA ARG A 538 -15.48 25.55 -17.14
C ARG A 538 -14.44 26.53 -16.58
N PRO A 539 -13.15 26.55 -17.01
CA PRO A 539 -12.16 27.46 -16.44
C PRO A 539 -12.53 28.94 -16.60
N ILE A 540 -12.99 29.33 -17.80
CA ILE A 540 -13.35 30.73 -18.09
C ILE A 540 -14.67 31.12 -17.42
N GLN A 541 -15.63 30.20 -17.31
CA GLN A 541 -16.88 30.44 -16.59
C GLN A 541 -16.63 30.63 -15.09
N GLU A 542 -15.79 29.79 -14.46
CA GLU A 542 -15.41 29.96 -13.05
C GLU A 542 -14.69 31.29 -12.80
N TRP A 543 -13.81 31.71 -13.72
CA TRP A 543 -13.17 33.01 -13.68
C TRP A 543 -14.18 34.15 -13.75
N LEU A 544 -15.15 34.07 -14.67
CA LEU A 544 -16.22 35.07 -14.82
C LEU A 544 -17.10 35.17 -13.58
N THR A 545 -17.46 34.04 -12.96
CA THR A 545 -18.21 34.01 -11.70
C THR A 545 -17.45 34.75 -10.59
N LYS A 546 -16.16 34.48 -10.43
CA LYS A 546 -15.31 35.15 -9.41
C LYS A 546 -15.13 36.64 -9.69
N ALA A 547 -14.95 37.02 -10.96
CA ALA A 547 -14.80 38.42 -11.35
C ALA A 547 -16.10 39.23 -11.17
N SER A 548 -17.26 38.57 -11.29
CA SER A 548 -18.58 39.22 -11.21
C SER A 548 -19.16 39.27 -9.80
N ALA A 549 -18.73 38.40 -8.88
CA ALA A 549 -19.23 38.32 -7.50
C ALA A 549 -18.89 39.54 -6.60
N LYS A 550 -18.17 40.54 -7.12
CA LYS A 550 -17.80 41.79 -6.42
C LYS A 550 -18.46 43.05 -6.98
N ARG A 551 -19.57 42.93 -7.70
CA ARG A 551 -20.38 44.09 -8.12
C ARG A 551 -21.70 44.17 -7.40
#